data_AF-A0A7W3MXI4-F1
#
_entry.id   AF-A0A7W3MXI4-F1
#
_cell.length_a   1.000
_cell.length_b   1.000
_cell.length_c   1.000
_cell.angle_alpha   90.00
_cell.angle_beta   90.00
_cell.angle_gamma   90.00
#
_symmetry.space_group_name_H-M   'P 1'
#
loop_
_entity.id
_entity.type
_entity.pdbx_description
1 polymer ?
#
loop_
_entity_poly.entity_id
_entity_poly.type
_entity_poly.pdbx_seq_one_letter_code
_entity_poly.pdbx_strand_id
1 'polypeptide(L)'
;MTRRRPTITCRCCGKTGQHGAHGWIRSCYERWLKAGRPQEGPPPPMPLEEIRARSVQARRPCGPKAARMDDFVTVRLTRRRENGEPISIAEAAAAVGVSKRTAERYAAALKQQARR
;
A
#
# COMPACT_ATOMS: atom_id res chain seq x y z
N MET A 1 24.36 17.42 -11.79
CA MET A 1 23.19 18.29 -11.51
C MET A 1 22.00 17.83 -12.35
N THR A 2 21.01 17.17 -11.77
CA THR A 2 19.77 16.78 -12.47
C THR A 2 18.95 18.03 -12.76
N ARG A 3 18.84 18.44 -14.04
CA ARG A 3 17.98 19.57 -14.42
C ARG A 3 16.55 19.26 -13.98
N ARG A 4 15.99 20.11 -13.11
CA ARG A 4 14.57 20.02 -12.74
C ARG A 4 13.75 20.22 -14.00
N ARG A 5 12.80 19.31 -14.26
CA ARG A 5 11.88 19.46 -15.39
C ARG A 5 10.99 20.69 -15.14
N PRO A 6 10.77 21.54 -16.16
CA PRO A 6 9.97 22.74 -16.02
C PRO A 6 8.51 22.39 -15.71
N THR A 7 7.81 23.31 -15.05
CA THR A 7 6.35 23.25 -14.90
C THR A 7 5.71 23.90 -16.12
N ILE A 8 4.73 23.24 -16.74
CA ILE A 8 4.00 23.76 -17.91
C ILE A 8 2.50 23.63 -17.71
N THR A 9 1.74 24.38 -18.50
CA THR A 9 0.29 24.19 -18.67
C THR A 9 0.04 23.07 -19.68
N CYS A 10 -0.72 22.04 -19.29
CA CYS A 10 -1.00 20.89 -20.12
C CYS A 10 -1.91 21.25 -21.30
N ARG A 11 -1.49 20.95 -22.54
CA ARG A 11 -2.33 21.11 -23.74
C ARG A 11 -3.59 20.24 -23.74
N CYS A 12 -3.57 19.09 -23.07
CA CYS A 12 -4.70 18.17 -23.01
C CYS A 12 -5.79 18.61 -22.01
N CYS A 13 -5.40 19.06 -20.81
CA CYS A 13 -6.33 19.25 -19.70
C CYS A 13 -6.27 20.64 -19.04
N GLY A 14 -5.44 21.54 -19.54
CA GLY A 14 -5.27 22.90 -19.00
C GLY A 14 -4.58 22.99 -17.64
N LYS A 15 -4.28 21.86 -16.98
CA LYS A 15 -3.66 21.86 -15.64
C LYS A 15 -2.17 22.15 -15.70
N THR A 16 -1.65 22.83 -14.70
CA THR A 16 -0.21 23.05 -14.51
C THR A 16 0.44 21.88 -13.79
N GLY A 17 1.63 21.48 -14.24
CA GLY A 17 2.37 20.39 -13.62
C GLY A 17 3.74 20.16 -14.26
N GLN A 18 4.48 19.18 -13.74
CA GLN A 18 5.80 18.84 -14.27
C GLN A 18 5.70 18.42 -15.74
N HIS A 19 6.55 18.98 -16.60
CA HIS A 19 6.59 18.65 -18.03
C HIS A 19 6.95 17.18 -18.27
N GLY A 20 6.11 16.49 -19.03
CA GLY A 20 6.36 15.14 -19.55
C GLY A 20 7.05 15.21 -20.91
N ALA A 21 6.24 15.38 -21.95
CA ALA A 21 6.60 15.63 -23.35
C ALA A 21 5.35 16.10 -24.13
N HIS A 22 5.48 16.49 -25.40
CA HIS A 22 4.36 16.89 -26.29
C HIS A 22 3.46 18.03 -25.76
N GLY A 23 3.99 18.90 -24.90
CA GLY A 23 3.19 19.95 -24.25
C GLY A 23 2.20 19.41 -23.21
N TRP A 24 2.42 18.19 -22.71
CA TRP A 24 1.62 17.60 -21.66
C TRP A 24 2.38 17.54 -20.34
N ILE A 25 1.63 17.68 -19.26
CA ILE A 25 2.13 17.36 -17.93
C ILE A 25 2.37 15.85 -17.82
N ARG A 26 3.26 15.46 -16.91
CA ARG A 26 3.72 14.09 -16.71
C ARG A 26 2.58 13.07 -16.61
N SER A 27 1.51 13.38 -15.87
CA SER A 27 0.37 12.48 -15.69
C SER A 27 -0.43 12.23 -16.98
N CYS A 28 -0.59 13.25 -17.84
CA CYS A 28 -1.21 13.10 -19.15
C CYS A 28 -0.30 12.30 -20.09
N TYR A 29 1.01 12.60 -20.10
CA TYR A 29 1.97 11.87 -20.92
C TYR A 29 2.07 10.38 -20.53
N GLU A 30 2.14 10.05 -19.25
CA GLU A 30 2.16 8.66 -18.76
C GLU A 30 0.88 7.90 -19.12
N ARG A 31 -0.27 8.58 -19.09
CA ARG A 31 -1.55 7.98 -19.49
C ARG A 31 -1.61 7.69 -21.00
N TRP A 32 -1.09 8.60 -21.82
CA TRP A 32 -0.94 8.39 -23.27
C TRP A 32 -0.01 7.20 -23.57
N LEU A 33 1.15 7.11 -22.91
CA LEU A 33 2.06 5.98 -23.05
C LEU A 33 1.41 4.65 -22.66
N LYS A 34 0.71 4.62 -21.52
CA LYS A 34 0.02 3.42 -21.02
C LYS A 34 -1.09 2.93 -21.95
N ALA A 35 -1.72 3.85 -22.67
CA ALA A 35 -2.79 3.55 -23.62
C ALA A 35 -2.28 3.11 -25.01
N GLY A 36 -0.96 2.96 -25.20
CA GLY A 36 -0.41 2.55 -26.49
C GLY A 36 -0.23 3.69 -27.49
N ARG A 37 -0.13 4.94 -27.02
CA ARG A 37 0.14 6.14 -27.84
C ARG A 37 -0.92 6.42 -28.91
N PRO A 38 -2.21 6.57 -28.55
CA PRO A 38 -3.26 6.93 -29.49
C PRO A 38 -2.99 8.28 -30.19
N GLN A 39 -3.43 8.40 -31.44
CA GLN A 39 -3.19 9.57 -32.28
C GLN A 39 -3.94 10.82 -31.78
N GLU A 40 -5.12 10.63 -31.19
CA GLU A 40 -5.98 11.70 -30.65
C GLU A 40 -5.44 12.33 -29.35
N GLY A 41 -4.39 11.74 -28.76
CA GLY A 41 -3.78 12.19 -27.52
C GLY A 41 -4.18 11.36 -26.30
N PRO A 42 -3.77 11.75 -25.08
CA PRO A 42 -4.02 10.97 -23.88
C PRO A 42 -5.53 10.73 -23.68
N PRO A 43 -5.96 9.48 -23.43
CA PRO A 43 -7.37 9.22 -23.14
C PRO A 43 -7.82 9.96 -21.87
N PRO A 44 -9.12 10.08 -21.61
CA PRO A 44 -9.59 10.63 -20.34
C PRO A 44 -9.07 9.80 -19.15
N PRO A 45 -8.93 10.41 -17.95
CA PRO A 45 -8.62 9.66 -16.75
C PRO A 45 -9.74 8.63 -16.46
N MET A 46 -9.36 7.45 -15.94
CA MET A 46 -10.36 6.46 -15.52
C MET A 46 -11.29 7.06 -14.45
N PRO A 47 -12.60 6.73 -14.47
CA PRO A 47 -13.53 7.16 -13.44
C PRO A 47 -13.07 6.72 -12.05
N LEU A 48 -13.36 7.55 -11.04
CA LEU A 48 -12.98 7.27 -9.65
C LEU A 48 -13.55 5.93 -9.16
N GLU A 49 -14.76 5.58 -9.56
CA GLU A 49 -15.40 4.31 -9.20
C GLU A 49 -14.64 3.10 -9.75
N GLU A 50 -14.16 3.17 -10.99
CA GLU A 50 -13.33 2.11 -11.58
C GLU A 50 -11.97 2.00 -10.89
N ILE A 51 -11.36 3.14 -10.56
CA ILE A 51 -10.10 3.17 -9.77
C ILE A 51 -10.31 2.50 -8.41
N ARG A 52 -11.43 2.79 -7.74
CA ARG A 52 -11.81 2.17 -6.45
C ARG A 52 -12.00 0.67 -6.61
N ALA A 53 -12.79 0.23 -7.59
CA ALA A 53 -13.05 -1.18 -7.87
C ALA A 53 -11.74 -1.96 -8.14
N ARG A 54 -10.87 -1.43 -9.01
CA ARG A 54 -9.55 -2.02 -9.29
C ARG A 54 -8.67 -2.08 -8.04
N SER A 55 -8.73 -1.06 -7.19
CA SER A 55 -7.99 -1.03 -5.94
C SER A 55 -8.51 -2.07 -4.94
N VAL A 56 -9.82 -2.30 -4.89
CA VAL A 56 -10.42 -3.36 -4.06
C VAL A 56 -10.03 -4.73 -4.60
N GLN A 57 -10.11 -4.95 -5.91
CA GLN A 57 -9.74 -6.22 -6.53
C GLN A 57 -8.25 -6.54 -6.39
N ALA A 58 -7.37 -5.53 -6.48
CA ALA A 58 -5.94 -5.69 -6.28
C ALA A 58 -5.53 -5.87 -4.80
N ARG A 59 -6.42 -5.53 -3.85
CA ARG A 59 -6.14 -5.78 -2.43
C ARG A 59 -6.25 -7.26 -2.17
N ARG A 60 -5.12 -7.86 -1.81
CA ARG A 60 -5.10 -9.17 -1.18
C ARG A 60 -5.97 -9.10 0.08
N PRO A 61 -6.97 -9.99 0.27
CA PRO A 61 -7.84 -9.92 1.42
C PRO A 61 -6.99 -10.05 2.69
N CYS A 62 -6.90 -8.96 3.44
CA CYS A 62 -6.42 -9.02 4.80
C CYS A 62 -7.61 -9.44 5.66
N GLY A 63 -7.53 -10.61 6.30
CA GLY A 63 -8.51 -11.01 7.31
C GLY A 63 -8.71 -9.90 8.36
N PRO A 64 -9.85 -9.89 9.08
CA PRO A 64 -10.19 -8.82 10.00
C PRO A 64 -9.06 -8.57 11.00
N LYS A 65 -8.75 -7.29 11.21
CA LYS A 65 -7.61 -6.88 12.05
C LYS A 65 -7.73 -7.40 13.49
N ALA A 66 -8.94 -7.44 14.03
CA ALA A 66 -9.23 -7.97 15.37
C ALA A 66 -8.87 -9.45 15.47
N ALA A 67 -9.37 -10.29 14.55
CA ALA A 67 -9.04 -11.71 14.52
C ALA A 67 -7.52 -11.94 14.51
N ARG A 68 -6.77 -11.20 13.69
CA ARG A 68 -5.30 -11.33 13.64
C ARG A 68 -4.58 -10.91 14.92
N MET A 69 -5.15 -9.99 15.70
CA MET A 69 -4.57 -9.59 16.98
C MET A 69 -4.85 -10.64 18.04
N ASP A 70 -6.08 -11.16 18.09
CA ASP A 70 -6.47 -12.24 19.02
C ASP A 70 -5.73 -13.54 18.70
N ASP A 71 -5.58 -13.88 17.42
CA ASP A 71 -4.76 -15.00 16.94
C ASP A 71 -3.29 -14.82 17.37
N PHE A 72 -2.76 -13.60 17.24
CA PHE A 72 -1.40 -13.29 17.68
C PHE A 72 -1.23 -13.41 19.19
N VAL A 73 -2.17 -12.91 19.98
CA VAL A 73 -2.18 -13.07 21.44
C VAL A 73 -2.22 -14.54 21.81
N THR A 74 -3.13 -15.30 21.22
CA THR A 74 -3.31 -16.73 21.47
C THR A 74 -2.03 -17.48 21.18
N VAL A 75 -1.47 -17.34 19.97
CA VAL A 75 -0.21 -17.97 19.57
C VAL A 75 0.93 -17.57 20.50
N ARG A 76 1.01 -16.30 20.92
CA ARG A 76 2.07 -15.80 21.79
C ARG A 76 2.00 -16.38 23.20
N LEU A 77 0.79 -16.63 23.70
CA LEU A 77 0.55 -17.16 25.05
C LEU A 77 0.66 -18.68 25.09
N THR A 78 0.15 -19.41 24.09
CA THR A 78 0.03 -20.88 24.14
C THR A 78 1.21 -21.61 23.52
N ARG A 79 1.82 -21.08 22.46
CA ARG A 79 2.87 -21.81 21.72
C ARG A 79 4.23 -21.68 22.41
N ARG A 80 4.97 -22.79 22.44
CA ARG A 80 6.33 -22.90 22.98
C ARG A 80 7.25 -23.51 21.93
N ARG A 81 8.55 -23.25 22.06
CA ARG A 81 9.61 -23.97 21.34
C ARG A 81 9.82 -25.35 21.95
N GLU A 82 10.56 -26.22 21.27
CA GLU A 82 10.90 -27.57 21.75
C GLU A 82 11.63 -27.53 23.10
N ASN A 83 12.43 -26.50 23.35
CA ASN A 83 13.14 -26.29 24.62
C ASN A 83 12.26 -25.72 25.74
N GLY A 84 10.93 -25.64 25.56
CA GLY A 84 9.97 -25.11 26.54
C GLY A 84 9.87 -23.59 26.60
N GLU A 85 10.76 -22.85 25.92
CA GLU A 85 10.74 -21.39 25.92
C GLU A 85 9.55 -20.78 25.13
N PRO A 86 9.05 -19.59 25.51
CA PRO A 86 8.08 -18.85 24.70
C PRO A 86 8.65 -18.47 23.33
N ILE A 87 7.85 -18.66 22.28
CA ILE A 87 8.23 -18.25 20.91
C ILE A 87 8.51 -16.75 20.83
N SER A 88 9.38 -16.31 19.93
CA SER A 88 9.66 -14.90 19.67
C SER A 88 8.48 -14.19 18.99
N ILE A 89 8.49 -12.84 18.99
CA ILE A 89 7.51 -12.03 18.26
C ILE A 89 7.53 -12.36 16.76
N ALA A 90 8.71 -12.59 16.20
CA ALA A 90 8.88 -12.91 14.78
C ALA A 90 8.27 -14.27 14.42
N GLU A 91 8.46 -15.29 15.27
CA GLU A 91 7.85 -16.61 15.08
C GLU A 91 6.32 -16.57 15.23
N ALA A 92 5.82 -15.81 16.23
CA ALA A 92 4.38 -15.59 16.38
C ALA A 92 3.78 -14.86 15.17
N ALA A 93 4.51 -13.87 14.63
CA ALA A 93 4.10 -13.14 13.43
C ALA A 93 3.99 -14.07 12.20
N ALA A 94 4.99 -14.94 12.01
CA ALA A 94 5.01 -15.91 10.93
C ALA A 94 3.85 -16.91 11.04
N ALA A 95 3.55 -17.39 12.24
CA ALA A 95 2.45 -18.33 12.49
C ALA A 95 1.06 -17.75 12.18
N VAL A 96 0.84 -16.46 12.44
CA VAL A 96 -0.43 -15.76 12.15
C VAL A 96 -0.48 -15.19 10.72
N GLY A 97 0.65 -15.19 10.01
CA GLY A 97 0.76 -14.61 8.66
C GLY A 97 0.73 -13.07 8.65
N VAL A 98 1.30 -12.42 9.68
CA VAL A 98 1.44 -10.96 9.74
C VAL A 98 2.90 -10.53 9.62
N SER A 99 3.13 -9.29 9.18
CA SER A 99 4.48 -8.74 9.14
C SER A 99 5.05 -8.52 10.55
N LYS A 100 6.37 -8.63 10.71
CA LYS A 100 7.08 -8.34 11.97
C LYS A 100 6.67 -6.98 12.56
N ARG A 101 6.64 -5.94 11.73
CA ARG A 101 6.21 -4.58 12.15
C ARG A 101 4.78 -4.55 12.70
N THR A 102 3.88 -5.37 12.16
CA THR A 102 2.50 -5.48 12.67
C THR A 102 2.47 -6.17 14.03
N ALA A 103 3.22 -7.26 14.18
CA ALA A 103 3.34 -7.99 15.42
C ALA A 103 3.96 -7.15 16.56
N GLU A 104 4.97 -6.34 16.26
CA GLU A 104 5.54 -5.38 17.22
C GLU A 104 4.49 -4.36 17.70
N ARG A 105 3.65 -3.85 16.79
CA ARG A 105 2.55 -2.96 17.16
C ARG A 105 1.52 -3.66 18.05
N TYR A 106 1.20 -4.92 17.78
CA TYR A 106 0.29 -5.71 18.62
C TYR A 106 0.88 -5.91 20.02
N ALA A 107 2.16 -6.29 20.11
CA ALA A 107 2.86 -6.43 21.39
C ALA A 107 2.90 -5.12 22.19
N ALA A 108 3.11 -3.98 21.51
CA ALA A 108 3.06 -2.67 22.16
C ALA A 108 1.65 -2.32 22.67
N ALA A 109 0.61 -2.61 21.89
CA ALA A 109 -0.78 -2.40 22.30
C ALA A 109 -1.15 -3.23 23.54
N LEU A 110 -0.75 -4.50 23.58
CA LEU A 110 -0.96 -5.37 24.74
C LEU A 110 -0.27 -4.85 26.00
N LYS A 111 0.98 -4.38 25.87
CA LYS A 111 1.71 -3.75 26.98
C LYS A 111 1.02 -2.48 27.49
N GLN A 112 0.39 -1.71 26.62
CA GLN A 112 -0.37 -0.52 27.02
C GLN A 112 -1.68 -0.88 27.72
N GLN A 113 -2.36 -1.95 27.29
CA GLN A 113 -3.58 -2.45 27.93
C GLN A 113 -3.29 -3.01 29.34
N ALA A 114 -2.20 -3.75 29.51
CA ALA A 114 -1.80 -4.32 30.81
C ALA A 114 -1.31 -3.28 31.84
N ARG A 115 -1.10 -2.03 31.42
CA ARG A 115 -0.69 -0.91 32.30
C ARG A 115 -1.87 -0.09 32.81
N ARG A 116 -3.08 -0.35 32.31
CA ARG A 116 -4.33 0.28 32.75
C ARG A 116 -5.00 -0.60 33.80
#